data_AF-A0A0L0FGZ7-F1
#
_entry.id   AF-A0A0L0FGZ7-F1
#
_cell.length_a   1.000
_cell.length_b   1.000
_cell.length_c   1.000
_cell.angle_alpha   90.00
_cell.angle_beta   90.00
_cell.angle_gamma   90.00
#
_symmetry.space_group_name_H-M   'P 1'
#
loop_
_entity.id
_entity.type
_entity.pdbx_description
1 polymer ?
#
loop_
_entity_poly.entity_id
_entity_poly.type
_entity_poly.pdbx_seq_one_letter_code
_entity_poly.pdbx_strand_id
1 'polypeptide(L)'
;MKKLVYLYVMNYARSYPDMAALSVNSFKRDLADYNPLLRALAIRTMACIRVSKISEQLLQPLHAGLKDSDPYVRKTSAVAVAKLYDLAPDLVVKE
;
A
#
# COMPACT_ATOMS: atom_id res chain seq x y z
N MET A 1 8.16 13.71 9.26
CA MET A 1 8.84 12.43 9.56
C MET A 1 8.36 11.27 8.68
N LYS A 2 7.14 10.72 8.84
CA LYS A 2 6.67 9.49 8.13
C LYS A 2 6.83 9.53 6.59
N LYS A 3 6.64 10.69 5.96
CA LYS A 3 6.77 10.87 4.49
C LYS A 3 8.18 10.56 3.95
N LEU A 4 9.24 10.93 4.69
CA LEU A 4 10.64 10.64 4.34
C LEU A 4 10.98 9.17 4.54
N VAL A 5 10.49 8.57 5.62
CA VAL A 5 10.64 7.12 5.89
C VAL A 5 10.01 6.30 4.77
N TYR A 6 8.82 6.69 4.33
CA TYR A 6 8.10 6.02 3.24
C TYR A 6 8.86 6.12 1.90
N LEU A 7 9.43 7.29 1.59
CA LEU A 7 10.27 7.48 0.40
C LEU A 7 11.53 6.61 0.45
N TYR A 8 12.19 6.56 1.60
CA TYR A 8 13.37 5.73 1.81
C TYR A 8 13.05 4.25 1.60
N VAL A 9 11.98 3.74 2.22
CA VAL A 9 11.55 2.34 2.06
C VAL A 9 11.21 2.04 0.60
N MET A 10 10.48 2.91 -0.11
CA MET A 10 10.18 2.70 -1.53
C MET A 10 11.45 2.56 -2.40
N ASN A 11 12.47 3.38 -2.14
CA ASN A 11 13.70 3.37 -2.94
C ASN A 11 14.64 2.20 -2.60
N TYR A 12 14.67 1.74 -1.35
CA TYR A 12 15.60 0.70 -0.89
C TYR A 12 14.97 -0.69 -0.71
N ALA A 13 13.65 -0.84 -0.87
CA ALA A 13 12.96 -2.12 -0.68
C ALA A 13 13.48 -3.26 -1.57
N ARG A 14 14.08 -2.94 -2.74
CA ARG A 14 14.69 -3.95 -3.62
C ARG A 14 16.03 -4.47 -3.11
N SER A 15 16.83 -3.60 -2.50
CA SER A 15 18.16 -3.94 -1.99
C SER A 15 18.12 -4.54 -0.58
N TYR A 16 17.09 -4.21 0.20
CA TYR A 16 16.92 -4.65 1.59
C TYR A 16 15.48 -5.14 1.86
N PRO A 17 15.11 -6.35 1.41
CA PRO A 17 13.77 -6.89 1.56
C PRO A 17 13.33 -7.05 3.02
N ASP A 18 14.25 -7.30 3.96
CA ASP A 18 13.94 -7.44 5.39
C ASP A 18 13.49 -6.12 6.03
N MET A 19 14.11 -5.00 5.64
CA MET A 19 13.69 -3.66 6.05
C MET A 19 12.29 -3.32 5.50
N ALA A 20 12.00 -3.74 4.26
CA ALA A 20 10.68 -3.58 3.67
C ALA A 20 9.63 -4.42 4.44
N ALA A 21 9.98 -5.63 4.84
CA ALA A 21 9.11 -6.50 5.64
C ALA A 21 8.79 -5.92 7.04
N LEU A 22 9.77 -5.30 7.71
CA LEU A 22 9.53 -4.59 8.98
C LEU A 22 8.60 -3.39 8.80
N SER A 23 8.68 -2.73 7.65
CA SER A 23 7.86 -1.56 7.32
C SER A 23 6.40 -1.92 7.04
N VAL A 24 6.11 -3.13 6.55
CA VAL A 24 4.74 -3.65 6.34
C VAL A 24 3.89 -3.52 7.60
N ASN A 25 4.41 -3.94 8.76
CA ASN A 25 3.65 -3.90 10.00
C ASN A 25 3.29 -2.47 10.42
N SER A 26 4.14 -1.51 10.07
CA SER A 26 3.83 -0.09 10.25
C SER A 26 2.80 0.41 9.25
N PHE A 27 2.88 0.01 7.97
CA PHE A 27 1.86 0.34 6.99
C PHE A 27 0.49 -0.22 7.35
N LYS A 28 0.41 -1.47 7.84
CA LYS A 28 -0.85 -2.07 8.31
C LYS A 28 -1.49 -1.28 9.44
N ARG A 29 -0.69 -0.75 10.36
CA ARG A 29 -1.19 0.15 11.43
C ARG A 29 -1.68 1.47 10.85
N ASP A 30 -0.92 2.07 9.93
CA ASP A 30 -1.27 3.34 9.30
C ASP A 30 -2.52 3.23 8.40
N LEU A 31 -2.80 2.05 7.85
CA LEU A 31 -4.02 1.73 7.09
C LEU A 31 -5.29 1.68 7.97
N ALA A 32 -5.15 1.44 9.27
CA ALA A 32 -6.24 1.42 10.24
C ALA A 32 -6.34 2.71 11.06
N ASP A 33 -5.54 3.74 10.73
CA ASP A 33 -5.52 5.00 11.45
C ASP A 33 -6.83 5.78 11.24
N TYR A 34 -7.25 6.54 12.26
CA TYR A 34 -8.44 7.40 12.16
C TYR A 34 -8.28 8.47 11.08
N ASN A 35 -7.04 8.94 10.85
CA ASN A 35 -6.74 9.97 9.88
C ASN A 35 -6.77 9.44 8.44
N PRO A 36 -7.71 9.90 7.59
CA PRO A 36 -7.83 9.42 6.21
C PRO A 36 -6.60 9.72 5.34
N LEU A 37 -5.84 10.78 5.64
CA LEU A 37 -4.62 11.11 4.92
C LEU A 37 -3.51 10.09 5.18
N LEU A 38 -3.43 9.54 6.40
CA LEU A 38 -2.47 8.49 6.73
C LEU A 38 -2.86 7.17 6.07
N ARG A 39 -4.16 6.81 6.09
CA ARG A 39 -4.67 5.63 5.37
C ARG A 39 -4.34 5.70 3.89
N ALA A 40 -4.70 6.79 3.22
CA ALA A 40 -4.41 7.00 1.79
C ALA A 40 -2.90 7.01 1.50
N LEU A 41 -2.08 7.60 2.39
CA LEU A 41 -0.63 7.61 2.23
C LEU A 41 -0.04 6.20 2.31
N ALA A 42 -0.52 5.37 3.23
CA ALA A 42 -0.09 3.98 3.37
C ALA A 42 -0.45 3.16 2.13
N ILE A 43 -1.70 3.25 1.64
CA ILE A 43 -2.15 2.57 0.40
C ILE A 43 -1.25 2.93 -0.78
N ARG A 44 -1.04 4.23 -1.01
CA ARG A 44 -0.23 4.72 -2.12
C ARG A 44 1.22 4.24 -2.04
N THR A 45 1.77 4.15 -0.82
CA THR A 45 3.17 3.75 -0.61
C THR A 45 3.34 2.26 -0.85
N MET A 46 2.47 1.44 -0.27
CA MET A 46 2.49 0.00 -0.50
C MET A 46 2.28 -0.35 -1.98
N ALA A 47 1.37 0.34 -2.68
CA ALA A 47 1.14 0.15 -4.11
C ALA A 47 2.34 0.50 -5.01
N CYS A 48 3.28 1.31 -4.51
CA CYS A 48 4.49 1.67 -5.24
C CYS A 48 5.67 0.73 -4.95
N ILE A 49 5.60 -0.11 -3.90
CA ILE A 49 6.69 -1.03 -3.55
C ILE A 49 6.58 -2.28 -4.43
N ARG A 50 7.55 -2.45 -5.33
CA ARG A 50 7.60 -3.57 -6.29
C ARG A 50 8.19 -4.84 -5.68
N VAL A 51 7.58 -5.33 -4.59
CA VAL A 51 7.98 -6.57 -3.90
C VAL A 51 6.74 -7.43 -3.77
N SER A 52 6.74 -8.63 -4.36
CA SER A 52 5.55 -9.50 -4.47
C SER A 52 4.87 -9.76 -3.11
N LYS A 53 5.67 -9.97 -2.06
CA LYS A 53 5.18 -10.17 -0.68
C LYS A 53 4.40 -8.98 -0.13
N ILE A 54 4.74 -7.76 -0.54
CA ILE A 54 4.03 -6.54 -0.14
C ILE A 54 2.76 -6.36 -0.98
N SER A 55 2.82 -6.68 -2.27
CA SER A 55 1.67 -6.66 -3.18
C SER A 55 0.55 -7.60 -2.71
N GLU A 56 0.87 -8.83 -2.29
CA GLU A 56 -0.12 -9.76 -1.72
C GLU A 56 -0.76 -9.22 -0.43
N GLN A 57 0.03 -8.61 0.44
CA GLN A 57 -0.45 -8.05 1.70
C GLN A 57 -1.24 -6.75 1.54
N LEU A 58 -1.20 -6.13 0.36
CA LEU A 58 -1.95 -4.93 0.04
C LEU A 58 -3.39 -5.24 -0.39
N LEU A 59 -3.69 -6.44 -0.90
CA LEU A 59 -5.03 -6.81 -1.39
C LEU A 59 -6.13 -6.53 -0.36
N GLN A 60 -5.99 -7.10 0.85
CA GLN A 60 -7.01 -6.94 1.89
C GLN A 60 -7.22 -5.46 2.30
N PRO A 61 -6.17 -4.67 2.60
CA PRO A 61 -6.32 -3.23 2.83
C PRO A 61 -6.89 -2.45 1.65
N LEU A 62 -6.59 -2.86 0.42
CA LEU A 62 -7.09 -2.22 -0.79
C LEU A 62 -8.60 -2.40 -0.92
N HIS A 63 -9.12 -3.61 -0.66
CA HIS A 63 -10.55 -3.87 -0.59
C HIS A 63 -11.26 -3.05 0.49
N ALA A 64 -10.64 -2.95 1.68
CA ALA A 64 -11.17 -2.08 2.75
C ALA A 64 -11.15 -0.60 2.32
N GLY A 65 -10.06 -0.16 1.68
CA GLY A 65 -9.87 1.21 1.21
C GLY A 65 -10.82 1.61 0.06
N LEU A 66 -11.32 0.67 -0.73
CA LEU A 66 -12.36 0.92 -1.73
C LEU A 66 -13.73 1.17 -1.10
N LYS A 67 -13.96 0.62 0.10
CA LYS A 67 -15.17 0.78 0.92
C LYS A 67 -15.01 1.80 2.05
N ASP A 68 -13.93 2.58 2.04
CA ASP A 68 -13.64 3.57 3.08
C ASP A 68 -14.71 4.67 3.12
N SER A 69 -14.94 5.23 4.31
CA SER A 69 -15.88 6.35 4.49
C SER A 69 -15.41 7.63 3.79
N ASP A 70 -14.10 7.83 3.72
CA ASP A 70 -13.50 9.04 3.16
C ASP A 70 -13.32 8.94 1.62
N PRO A 71 -13.82 9.92 0.84
CA PRO A 71 -13.69 9.92 -0.62
C PRO A 71 -12.25 9.93 -1.13
N TYR A 72 -11.33 10.58 -0.41
CA TYR A 72 -9.92 10.66 -0.80
C TYR A 72 -9.23 9.31 -0.68
N VAL A 73 -9.56 8.53 0.36
CA VAL A 73 -9.08 7.15 0.49
C VAL A 73 -9.61 6.29 -0.64
N ARG A 74 -10.92 6.34 -0.95
CA ARG A 74 -11.51 5.56 -2.06
C ARG A 74 -10.87 5.87 -3.41
N LYS A 75 -10.69 7.15 -3.75
CA LYS A 75 -9.99 7.58 -4.97
C LYS A 75 -8.56 7.02 -5.01
N THR A 76 -7.84 7.09 -3.89
CA THR A 76 -6.46 6.61 -3.81
C THR A 76 -6.39 5.10 -3.99
N SER A 77 -7.32 4.36 -3.38
CA SER A 77 -7.45 2.91 -3.54
C SER A 77 -7.73 2.51 -4.99
N ALA A 78 -8.64 3.20 -5.68
CA ALA A 78 -8.91 2.93 -7.10
C ALA A 78 -7.66 3.10 -7.99
N VAL A 79 -6.87 4.16 -7.76
CA VAL A 79 -5.60 4.37 -8.48
C VAL A 79 -4.58 3.30 -8.12
N ALA A 80 -4.55 2.84 -6.87
CA ALA A 80 -3.67 1.76 -6.43
C ALA A 80 -4.03 0.40 -7.05
N VAL A 81 -5.31 0.12 -7.31
CA VAL A 81 -5.75 -1.09 -8.06
C VAL A 81 -5.14 -1.12 -9.45
N ALA A 82 -5.22 0.00 -10.20
CA ALA A 82 -4.62 0.08 -11.54
C ALA A 82 -3.10 -0.21 -11.52
N LYS A 83 -2.39 0.36 -10.54
CA LYS A 83 -0.94 0.10 -10.38
C LYS A 83 -0.63 -1.34 -9.97
N LEU A 84 -1.48 -1.95 -9.15
CA LEU A 84 -1.32 -3.34 -8.74
C LEU A 84 -1.54 -4.28 -9.92
N TYR A 85 -2.52 -3.98 -10.79
CA TYR A 85 -2.77 -4.72 -12.03
C TYR A 85 -1.55 -4.69 -12.97
N ASP A 86 -0.91 -3.53 -13.12
CA ASP A 86 0.32 -3.40 -13.92
C ASP A 86 1.49 -4.22 -13.35
N LEU A 87 1.52 -4.45 -12.04
CA LEU A 87 2.62 -5.13 -11.36
C LEU A 87 2.41 -6.65 -11.26
N ALA A 88 1.18 -7.06 -10.96
CA ALA A 88 0.80 -8.42 -10.64
C ALA A 88 -0.66 -8.67 -11.06
N PRO A 89 -0.93 -8.81 -12.37
CA PRO A 89 -2.29 -8.97 -12.88
C PRO A 89 -2.97 -10.23 -12.33
N ASP A 90 -2.19 -11.30 -12.08
CA ASP A 90 -2.68 -12.56 -11.53
C ASP A 90 -3.31 -12.43 -10.13
N LEU A 91 -2.90 -11.41 -9.36
CA LEU A 91 -3.44 -11.16 -8.02
C LEU A 91 -4.78 -10.42 -8.06
N VAL A 92 -5.05 -9.67 -9.12
CA VAL A 92 -6.26 -8.83 -9.24
C VAL A 92 -7.37 -9.57 -10.00
N VAL A 93 -7.02 -10.44 -10.95
CA VAL A 93 -7.99 -11.16 -11.80
C VAL A 93 -8.60 -12.39 -11.12
N LYS A 94 -7.99 -12.88 -10.02
CA LYS A 94 -8.43 -14.11 -9.34
C LYS A 94 -9.55 -13.93 -8.30
N GLU A 95 -10.04 -12.71 -8.08
CA GLU A 95 -11.19 -12.42 -7.20
C GLU A 95 -12.37 -11.82 -7.96
#